data_AF-A0A920JWV9-F1
#
_entry.id   AF-A0A920JWV9-F1
#
_cell.length_a   1.000
_cell.length_b   1.000
_cell.length_c   1.000
_cell.angle_alpha   90.00
_cell.angle_beta   90.00
_cell.angle_gamma   90.00
#
_symmetry.space_group_name_H-M   'P 1'
#
loop_
_entity.id
_entity.type
_entity.pdbx_description
1 polymer ?
#
loop_
_entity_poly.entity_id
_entity_poly.type
_entity_poly.pdbx_seq_one_letter_code
_entity_poly.pdbx_strand_id
1 'polypeptide(L)'
;MKGKVFDRGRVLGRKINVERIKFCKSFGGFQKRFQHYSDVLSCSMHFSIYIPSTSGKEKMPAIYWLSGLTCTDENFVTKAGAQKYAEENKIILICPDTSPRGDSIPDDDKAAYDFGLGAGFYLNATESPWSENYRMYDYIVFELPAVIESLCPVDPSRVSISGHSMGGHGALTIGLRNPSNYCSISAFSPICAPSSCPWGRKALSDILVVIMSQTNLAGLIMMRLKLSRILIHVYLY
;
A
#
# COMPACT_ATOMS: atom_id res chain seq x y z
N MET A 1 5.12 -6.55 27.23
CA MET A 1 5.13 -5.07 27.34
C MET A 1 3.91 -4.56 26.61
N LYS A 2 2.96 -3.90 27.29
CA LYS A 2 1.75 -3.33 26.67
C LYS A 2 2.15 -2.21 25.69
N GLY A 3 1.54 -2.16 24.51
CA GLY A 3 1.83 -1.17 23.47
C GLY A 3 1.56 0.25 23.95
N LYS A 4 2.42 1.20 23.55
CA LYS A 4 2.16 2.63 23.75
C LYS A 4 1.20 3.08 22.65
N VAL A 5 0.02 3.59 23.03
CA VAL A 5 -0.90 4.29 22.12
C VAL A 5 -0.37 5.71 21.91
N PHE A 6 -0.19 6.12 20.66
CA PHE A 6 0.19 7.47 20.31
C PHE A 6 -1.04 8.24 19.82
N ASP A 7 -1.34 9.37 20.46
CA ASP A 7 -2.37 10.34 20.10
C ASP A 7 -1.74 11.44 19.23
N ARG A 8 -2.00 11.45 17.91
CA ARG A 8 -1.21 12.32 16.99
C ARG A 8 -1.95 12.95 15.79
N GLY A 9 -3.24 13.25 15.90
CA GLY A 9 -3.91 14.10 14.90
C GLY A 9 -5.33 13.67 14.55
N ARG A 10 -5.89 14.23 13.48
CA ARG A 10 -7.23 13.90 12.97
C ARG A 10 -7.19 13.48 11.51
N VAL A 11 -7.79 12.34 11.18
CA VAL A 11 -8.23 11.98 9.82
C VAL A 11 -9.75 12.01 9.85
N LEU A 12 -10.40 12.68 8.88
CA LEU A 12 -11.87 12.79 8.79
C LEU A 12 -12.54 13.26 10.11
N GLY A 13 -11.85 14.09 10.90
CA GLY A 13 -12.37 14.62 12.16
C GLY A 13 -12.26 13.69 13.38
N ARG A 14 -11.79 12.45 13.23
CA ARG A 14 -11.57 11.48 14.32
C ARG A 14 -10.11 11.38 14.73
N LYS A 15 -9.89 11.04 16.01
CA LYS A 15 -8.57 10.91 16.65
C LYS A 15 -7.81 9.71 16.08
N ILE A 16 -6.63 9.93 15.52
CA ILE A 16 -5.76 8.85 15.04
C ILE A 16 -5.14 8.15 16.26
N ASN A 17 -5.57 6.91 16.53
CA ASN A 17 -4.98 6.05 17.55
C ASN A 17 -4.13 4.98 16.88
N VAL A 18 -2.81 5.06 17.06
CA VAL A 18 -1.86 4.05 16.56
C VAL A 18 -1.17 3.36 17.72
N GLU A 19 -1.22 2.03 17.73
CA GLU A 19 -0.48 1.19 18.67
C GLU A 19 0.74 0.58 18.00
N ARG A 20 1.90 0.66 18.67
CA ARG A 20 3.11 -0.03 18.21
C ARG A 20 3.14 -1.48 18.72
N ILE A 21 3.04 -2.43 17.79
CA ILE A 21 3.03 -3.87 18.05
C ILE A 21 4.45 -4.43 18.20
N LYS A 22 5.36 -4.04 17.31
CA LYS A 22 6.73 -4.56 17.28
C LYS A 22 7.72 -3.46 16.90
N PHE A 23 8.96 -3.57 17.38
CA PHE A 23 10.07 -2.78 16.87
C PHE A 23 11.38 -3.57 16.93
N CYS A 24 12.25 -3.35 15.95
CA CYS A 24 13.57 -3.97 15.83
C CYS A 24 14.56 -2.96 15.24
N LYS A 25 15.79 -2.93 15.76
CA LYS A 25 16.88 -2.14 15.15
C LYS A 25 17.39 -2.88 13.91
N SER A 26 17.60 -2.17 12.80
CA SER A 26 18.07 -2.77 11.54
C SER A 26 18.86 -1.74 10.73
N PHE A 27 20.10 -2.08 10.36
CA PHE A 27 21.04 -1.22 9.60
C PHE A 27 21.10 0.23 10.11
N GLY A 28 21.12 0.47 11.43
CA GLY A 28 21.17 1.82 12.00
C GLY A 28 19.81 2.45 12.31
N GLY A 29 18.81 2.27 11.43
CA GLY A 29 17.41 2.65 11.65
C GLY A 29 16.58 1.65 12.47
N PHE A 30 15.26 1.83 12.40
CA PHE A 30 14.28 0.99 13.12
C PHE A 30 13.16 0.50 12.20
N GLN A 31 12.99 -0.82 12.14
CA GLN A 31 11.80 -1.47 11.62
C GLN A 31 10.74 -1.50 12.72
N LYS A 32 9.56 -0.97 12.46
CA LYS A 32 8.43 -0.91 13.40
C LYS A 32 7.19 -1.49 12.74
N ARG A 33 6.36 -2.16 13.53
CA ARG A 33 5.04 -2.64 13.12
C ARG A 33 4.00 -1.97 14.00
N PHE A 34 2.96 -1.47 13.37
CA PHE A 34 1.89 -0.74 14.02
C PHE A 34 0.55 -1.37 13.69
N GLN A 35 -0.42 -1.14 14.59
CA GLN A 35 -1.83 -1.40 14.38
C GLN A 35 -2.59 -0.09 14.57
N HIS A 36 -3.59 0.14 13.74
CA HIS A 36 -4.57 1.20 13.96
C HIS A 36 -5.96 0.74 13.52
N TYR A 37 -7.01 1.38 14.02
CA TYR A 37 -8.33 1.21 13.44
C TYR A 37 -8.43 2.06 12.18
N SER A 38 -8.86 1.45 11.07
CA SER A 38 -9.12 2.15 9.82
C SER A 38 -10.60 2.51 9.76
N ASP A 39 -10.90 3.81 9.64
CA ASP A 39 -12.26 4.30 9.43
C ASP A 39 -12.76 3.93 8.02
N VAL A 40 -11.88 3.94 7.01
CA VAL A 40 -12.24 3.64 5.61
C VAL A 40 -12.54 2.16 5.40
N LEU A 41 -11.79 1.27 6.07
CA LEU A 41 -11.96 -0.18 5.95
C LEU A 41 -12.83 -0.78 7.06
N SER A 42 -13.26 0.03 8.03
CA SER A 42 -14.05 -0.36 9.20
C SER A 42 -13.46 -1.54 10.00
N CYS A 43 -12.14 -1.67 10.05
CA CYS A 43 -11.45 -2.76 10.73
C CYS A 43 -10.09 -2.34 11.30
N SER A 44 -9.49 -3.19 12.13
CA SER A 44 -8.09 -2.99 12.56
C SER A 44 -7.13 -3.38 11.44
N MET A 45 -6.16 -2.52 11.16
CA MET A 45 -5.15 -2.72 10.12
C MET A 45 -3.74 -2.72 10.70
N HIS A 46 -2.90 -3.58 10.14
CA HIS A 46 -1.48 -3.58 10.40
C HIS A 46 -0.70 -2.93 9.26
N PHE A 47 0.36 -2.23 9.61
CA PHE A 47 1.36 -1.79 8.65
C PHE A 47 2.74 -1.77 9.30
N SER A 48 3.75 -1.95 8.45
CA SER A 48 5.15 -1.91 8.84
C SER A 48 5.81 -0.67 8.27
N ILE A 49 6.69 -0.05 9.06
CA ILE A 49 7.48 1.12 8.66
C ILE A 49 8.94 0.93 9.03
N TYR A 50 9.84 1.16 8.07
CA TYR A 50 11.25 1.35 8.34
C TYR A 50 11.56 2.84 8.41
N ILE A 51 12.12 3.29 9.53
CA ILE A 51 12.54 4.67 9.72
C ILE A 51 14.07 4.68 9.83
N PRO A 52 14.79 5.28 8.85
CA PRO A 52 16.24 5.42 8.89
C PRO A 52 16.73 6.17 10.12
N SER A 53 18.01 5.99 10.47
CA SER A 53 18.64 6.84 11.47
C SER A 53 18.68 8.30 10.99
N THR A 54 18.30 9.24 11.85
CA THR A 54 18.27 10.67 11.55
C THR A 54 18.96 11.47 12.65
N SER A 55 19.63 12.55 12.26
CA SER A 55 20.28 13.52 13.16
C SER A 55 19.29 14.52 13.76
N GLY A 56 18.02 14.54 13.32
CA GLY A 56 17.05 15.55 13.76
C GLY A 56 15.62 15.33 13.25
N LYS A 57 14.88 16.44 13.09
CA LYS A 57 13.48 16.47 12.62
C LYS A 57 13.35 16.65 11.09
N GLU A 58 14.41 16.38 10.34
CA GLU A 58 14.41 16.56 8.89
C GLU A 58 13.35 15.69 8.21
N LYS A 59 12.67 16.27 7.22
CA LYS A 59 11.70 15.53 6.42
C LYS A 59 12.42 14.61 5.44
N MET A 60 12.09 13.33 5.50
CA MET A 60 12.71 12.29 4.67
C MET A 60 11.79 11.88 3.51
N PRO A 61 12.36 11.50 2.35
CA PRO A 61 11.60 10.87 1.28
C PRO A 61 10.99 9.55 1.77
N ALA A 62 9.88 9.13 1.16
CA ALA A 62 9.18 7.90 1.52
C ALA A 62 8.80 7.07 0.30
N ILE A 63 8.81 5.75 0.46
CA ILE A 63 8.32 4.79 -0.53
C ILE A 63 7.22 3.95 0.11
N TYR A 64 6.05 3.96 -0.50
CA TYR A 64 5.00 2.97 -0.24
C TYR A 64 5.31 1.71 -1.04
N TRP A 65 5.42 0.57 -0.38
CA TRP A 65 5.55 -0.74 -0.99
C TRP A 65 4.23 -1.50 -0.88
N LEU A 66 3.60 -1.79 -2.01
CA LEU A 66 2.39 -2.59 -2.10
C LEU A 66 2.75 -4.05 -2.39
N SER A 67 2.33 -4.95 -1.51
CA SER A 67 2.60 -6.38 -1.63
C SER A 67 1.59 -7.11 -2.53
N GLY A 68 1.96 -8.30 -2.98
CA GLY A 68 1.11 -9.13 -3.85
C GLY A 68 0.05 -9.92 -3.09
N LEU A 69 -0.63 -10.81 -3.81
CA LEU A 69 -1.56 -11.79 -3.24
C LEU A 69 -0.94 -12.54 -2.05
N THR A 70 -1.80 -12.93 -1.10
CA THR A 70 -1.47 -13.74 0.10
C THR A 70 -0.47 -13.11 1.07
N CYS A 71 0.03 -11.91 0.80
CA CYS A 71 1.03 -11.25 1.64
C CYS A 71 0.37 -10.46 2.78
N THR A 72 1.15 -10.18 3.81
CA THR A 72 0.86 -9.16 4.82
C THR A 72 1.89 -8.03 4.76
N ASP A 73 1.82 -7.11 5.72
CA ASP A 73 2.84 -6.08 5.93
C ASP A 73 4.26 -6.64 6.21
N GLU A 74 4.35 -7.91 6.63
CA GLU A 74 5.61 -8.52 7.08
C GLU A 74 6.45 -9.16 5.95
N ASN A 75 5.83 -9.59 4.85
CA ASN A 75 6.52 -10.34 3.80
C ASN A 75 7.70 -9.57 3.20
N PHE A 76 7.48 -8.31 2.84
CA PHE A 76 8.52 -7.46 2.24
C PHE A 76 9.62 -7.13 3.24
N VAL A 77 9.24 -6.70 4.44
CA VAL A 77 10.20 -6.23 5.45
C VAL A 77 11.07 -7.36 6.00
N THR A 78 10.66 -8.61 5.87
CA THR A 78 11.47 -9.77 6.31
C THR A 78 12.30 -10.40 5.20
N LYS A 79 11.87 -10.29 3.93
CA LYS A 79 12.49 -11.05 2.82
C LYS A 79 13.20 -10.19 1.77
N ALA A 80 12.90 -8.90 1.65
CA ALA A 80 13.43 -8.07 0.56
C ALA A 80 14.84 -7.53 0.82
N GLY A 81 15.30 -7.47 2.07
CA GLY A 81 16.59 -6.85 2.42
C GLY A 81 16.68 -5.34 2.13
N ALA A 82 15.53 -4.67 1.97
CA ALA A 82 15.45 -3.28 1.53
C ALA A 82 15.94 -2.27 2.59
N GLN A 83 15.98 -2.63 3.86
CA GLN A 83 16.35 -1.72 4.96
C GLN A 83 17.77 -1.17 4.84
N LYS A 84 18.71 -1.97 4.34
CA LYS A 84 20.09 -1.54 4.10
C LYS A 84 20.12 -0.32 3.17
N TYR A 85 19.46 -0.44 2.02
CA TYR A 85 19.41 0.62 1.01
C TYR A 85 18.57 1.81 1.48
N ALA A 86 17.50 1.56 2.22
CA ALA A 86 16.68 2.61 2.82
C ALA A 86 17.48 3.45 3.83
N GLU A 87 18.34 2.83 4.64
CA GLU A 87 19.25 3.57 5.52
C GLU A 87 20.24 4.42 4.72
N GLU A 88 20.93 3.80 3.75
CA GLU A 88 21.97 4.46 2.95
C GLU A 88 21.43 5.70 2.24
N ASN A 89 20.18 5.66 1.78
CA ASN A 89 19.53 6.73 1.05
C ASN A 89 18.59 7.62 1.91
N LYS A 90 18.48 7.35 3.21
CA LYS A 90 17.57 8.04 4.15
C LYS A 90 16.12 8.07 3.66
N ILE A 91 15.62 6.91 3.22
CA ILE A 91 14.25 6.71 2.73
C ILE A 91 13.42 5.97 3.78
N ILE A 92 12.24 6.50 4.08
CA ILE A 92 11.23 5.80 4.89
C ILE A 92 10.55 4.73 4.00
N LEU A 93 10.48 3.48 4.45
CA LEU A 93 9.71 2.44 3.77
C LEU A 93 8.39 2.21 4.50
N ILE A 94 7.27 2.22 3.78
CA ILE A 94 5.92 2.03 4.33
C ILE A 94 5.30 0.82 3.63
N CYS A 95 4.95 -0.20 4.41
CA CYS A 95 4.47 -1.49 3.93
C CYS A 95 3.10 -1.78 4.57
N PRO A 96 1.99 -1.39 3.94
CA PRO A 96 0.65 -1.75 4.41
C PRO A 96 0.35 -3.25 4.22
N ASP A 97 -0.67 -3.73 4.91
CA ASP A 97 -1.33 -4.99 4.57
C ASP A 97 -2.05 -4.90 3.21
N THR A 98 -2.49 -6.04 2.67
CA THR A 98 -2.99 -6.20 1.30
C THR A 98 -4.51 -6.23 1.19
N SER A 99 -5.21 -6.35 2.31
CA SER A 99 -6.67 -6.33 2.42
C SER A 99 -7.09 -5.93 3.85
N PRO A 100 -8.37 -5.60 4.07
CA PRO A 100 -8.95 -5.59 5.41
C PRO A 100 -8.76 -6.94 6.12
N ARG A 101 -8.80 -6.95 7.45
CA ARG A 101 -8.59 -8.14 8.29
C ARG A 101 -9.58 -8.21 9.45
N GLY A 102 -10.00 -9.42 9.81
CA GLY A 102 -10.85 -9.71 10.97
C GLY A 102 -11.89 -10.77 10.69
N ASP A 103 -12.40 -11.41 11.73
CA ASP A 103 -13.35 -12.55 11.61
C ASP A 103 -14.68 -12.16 10.97
N SER A 104 -15.06 -10.87 11.06
CA SER A 104 -16.30 -10.33 10.48
C SER A 104 -16.11 -9.79 9.06
N ILE A 105 -14.90 -9.82 8.51
CA ILE A 105 -14.62 -9.30 7.17
C ILE A 105 -14.98 -10.37 6.15
N PRO A 106 -15.74 -10.05 5.09
CA PRO A 106 -16.05 -11.00 4.03
C PRO A 106 -14.77 -11.61 3.44
N ASP A 107 -14.79 -12.92 3.20
CA ASP A 107 -13.72 -13.67 2.55
C ASP A 107 -14.31 -14.62 1.52
N ASP A 108 -13.47 -15.20 0.66
CA ASP A 108 -13.91 -16.19 -0.32
C ASP A 108 -14.41 -17.47 0.38
N ASP A 109 -15.65 -17.88 0.10
CA ASP A 109 -16.25 -19.10 0.68
C ASP A 109 -15.45 -20.38 0.38
N LYS A 110 -14.63 -20.36 -0.69
CA LYS A 110 -13.77 -21.48 -1.09
C LYS A 110 -12.32 -21.30 -0.64
N ALA A 111 -12.03 -20.28 0.17
CA ALA A 111 -10.69 -19.91 0.62
C ALA A 111 -9.68 -19.78 -0.53
N ALA A 112 -10.13 -19.29 -1.69
CA ALA A 112 -9.27 -19.08 -2.84
C ALA A 112 -8.26 -17.97 -2.54
N TYR A 113 -6.99 -18.26 -2.81
CA TYR A 113 -5.88 -17.33 -2.55
C TYR A 113 -5.94 -16.01 -3.35
N ASP A 114 -6.76 -15.98 -4.40
CA ASP A 114 -6.86 -14.89 -5.38
C ASP A 114 -8.09 -13.99 -5.17
N PHE A 115 -8.81 -14.15 -4.06
CA PHE A 115 -10.00 -13.35 -3.73
C PHE A 115 -10.15 -13.17 -2.22
N GLY A 116 -10.76 -12.06 -1.79
CA GLY A 116 -10.97 -11.77 -0.37
C GLY A 116 -9.69 -11.42 0.40
N LEU A 117 -9.47 -12.09 1.55
CA LEU A 117 -8.39 -11.79 2.47
C LEU A 117 -7.02 -12.06 1.84
N GLY A 118 -6.15 -11.06 1.83
CA GLY A 118 -4.86 -11.12 1.14
C GLY A 118 -4.95 -10.75 -0.35
N ALA A 119 -6.13 -10.38 -0.83
CA ALA A 119 -6.42 -10.12 -2.24
C ALA A 119 -7.33 -8.89 -2.41
N GLY A 120 -7.01 -7.76 -1.76
CA GLY A 120 -7.84 -6.54 -1.83
C GLY A 120 -7.75 -5.76 -3.16
N PHE A 121 -6.85 -6.15 -4.08
CA PHE A 121 -6.63 -5.56 -5.41
C PHE A 121 -6.43 -4.04 -5.49
N TYR A 122 -6.27 -3.34 -4.36
CA TYR A 122 -6.03 -1.89 -4.28
C TYR A 122 -7.11 -1.06 -4.99
N LEU A 123 -8.37 -1.48 -4.87
CA LEU A 123 -9.55 -0.82 -5.41
C LEU A 123 -10.52 -0.41 -4.29
N ASN A 124 -11.60 0.28 -4.66
CA ASN A 124 -12.77 0.45 -3.81
C ASN A 124 -13.91 -0.44 -4.36
N ALA A 125 -14.29 -1.44 -3.59
CA ALA A 125 -15.40 -2.32 -3.91
C ALA A 125 -16.73 -1.56 -3.93
N THR A 126 -17.62 -1.91 -4.87
CA THR A 126 -18.97 -1.31 -4.98
C THR A 126 -20.06 -2.29 -4.57
N GLU A 127 -19.82 -3.59 -4.72
CA GLU A 127 -20.80 -4.62 -4.45
C GLU A 127 -20.77 -5.10 -3.00
N SER A 128 -21.96 -5.34 -2.45
CA SER A 128 -22.13 -5.98 -1.14
C SER A 128 -21.72 -7.46 -1.22
N PRO A 129 -21.09 -8.04 -0.17
CA PRO A 129 -20.74 -7.40 1.11
C PRO A 129 -19.40 -6.64 1.09
N TRP A 130 -18.64 -6.71 -0.01
CA TRP A 130 -17.26 -6.19 -0.11
C TRP A 130 -17.17 -4.68 0.09
N SER A 131 -18.16 -3.92 -0.37
CA SER A 131 -18.20 -2.45 -0.31
C SER A 131 -18.04 -1.85 1.09
N GLU A 132 -18.33 -2.64 2.14
CA GLU A 132 -18.23 -2.21 3.54
C GLU A 132 -16.78 -2.08 4.02
N ASN A 133 -15.89 -2.97 3.56
CA ASN A 133 -14.51 -3.03 4.05
C ASN A 133 -13.46 -2.89 2.94
N TYR A 134 -13.72 -3.37 1.73
CA TYR A 134 -12.72 -3.48 0.65
C TYR A 134 -12.53 -2.16 -0.09
N ARG A 135 -12.12 -1.12 0.65
CA ARG A 135 -11.83 0.24 0.17
C ARG A 135 -10.33 0.54 0.20
N MET A 136 -9.54 -0.43 -0.29
CA MET A 136 -8.08 -0.39 -0.21
C MET A 136 -7.48 0.77 -1.00
N TYR A 137 -8.12 1.23 -2.08
CA TYR A 137 -7.67 2.43 -2.78
C TYR A 137 -7.72 3.66 -1.86
N ASP A 138 -8.87 3.91 -1.22
CA ASP A 138 -9.03 5.06 -0.33
C ASP A 138 -8.11 4.96 0.90
N TYR A 139 -7.92 3.75 1.43
CA TYR A 139 -7.00 3.49 2.53
C TYR A 139 -5.56 3.89 2.18
N ILE A 140 -5.07 3.48 1.00
CA ILE A 140 -3.69 3.77 0.57
C ILE A 140 -3.50 5.23 0.17
N VAL A 141 -4.51 5.85 -0.45
CA VAL A 141 -4.37 7.20 -1.02
C VAL A 141 -4.64 8.30 0.01
N PHE A 142 -5.54 8.08 0.96
CA PHE A 142 -6.01 9.13 1.87
C PHE A 142 -5.77 8.83 3.34
N GLU A 143 -6.21 7.67 3.83
CA GLU A 143 -6.19 7.40 5.27
C GLU A 143 -4.77 7.09 5.78
N LEU A 144 -4.10 6.10 5.19
CA LEU A 144 -2.78 5.68 5.63
C LEU A 144 -1.74 6.80 5.55
N PRO A 145 -1.67 7.64 4.49
CA PRO A 145 -0.73 8.76 4.46
C PRO A 145 -0.86 9.70 5.66
N ALA A 146 -2.09 10.05 6.04
CA ALA A 146 -2.31 10.90 7.20
C ALA A 146 -1.94 10.22 8.52
N VAL A 147 -2.13 8.89 8.63
CA VAL A 147 -1.59 8.10 9.76
C VAL A 147 -0.06 8.15 9.79
N ILE A 148 0.62 7.97 8.66
CA ILE A 148 2.08 8.00 8.56
C ILE A 148 2.67 9.36 8.92
N GLU A 149 2.08 10.45 8.42
CA GLU A 149 2.53 11.82 8.70
C GLU A 149 2.48 12.15 10.21
N SER A 150 1.58 11.51 10.95
CA SER A 150 1.53 11.62 12.41
C SER A 150 2.71 10.93 13.13
N LEU A 151 3.31 9.91 12.50
CA LEU A 151 4.32 9.05 13.12
C LEU A 151 5.76 9.47 12.82
N CYS A 152 6.02 9.98 11.62
CA CYS A 152 7.36 10.33 11.15
C CYS A 152 7.35 11.52 10.18
N PRO A 153 8.46 12.29 10.13
CA PRO A 153 8.55 13.47 9.27
C PRO A 153 8.76 13.04 7.80
N VAL A 154 7.67 12.77 7.08
CA VAL A 154 7.69 12.52 5.64
C VAL A 154 7.74 13.85 4.88
N ASP A 155 8.53 13.89 3.80
CA ASP A 155 8.51 14.97 2.82
C ASP A 155 7.45 14.67 1.75
N PRO A 156 6.30 15.38 1.74
CA PRO A 156 5.21 15.09 0.81
C PRO A 156 5.58 15.34 -0.66
N SER A 157 6.65 16.10 -0.94
CA SER A 157 7.14 16.31 -2.31
C SER A 157 8.01 15.17 -2.84
N ARG A 158 8.44 14.25 -1.96
CA ARG A 158 9.35 13.14 -2.29
C ARG A 158 8.78 11.81 -1.81
N VAL A 159 7.52 11.57 -2.15
CA VAL A 159 6.84 10.29 -1.95
C VAL A 159 6.82 9.53 -3.26
N SER A 160 7.11 8.24 -3.21
CA SER A 160 7.02 7.33 -4.35
C SER A 160 6.19 6.10 -3.98
N ILE A 161 5.70 5.39 -4.99
CA ILE A 161 4.95 4.15 -4.82
C ILE A 161 5.57 3.02 -5.63
N SER A 162 5.67 1.85 -5.03
CA SER A 162 6.21 0.65 -5.65
C SER A 162 5.39 -0.57 -5.24
N GLY A 163 5.53 -1.68 -5.95
CA GLY A 163 4.90 -2.91 -5.52
C GLY A 163 5.21 -4.13 -6.37
N HIS A 164 4.74 -5.30 -5.90
CA HIS A 164 4.93 -6.59 -6.54
C HIS A 164 3.60 -7.25 -6.93
N SER A 165 3.47 -7.78 -8.15
CA SER A 165 2.29 -8.51 -8.63
C SER A 165 0.98 -7.71 -8.49
N MET A 166 0.02 -8.14 -7.66
CA MET A 166 -1.17 -7.36 -7.30
C MET A 166 -0.79 -5.97 -6.74
N GLY A 167 0.27 -5.87 -5.96
CA GLY A 167 0.79 -4.60 -5.48
C GLY A 167 1.47 -3.78 -6.56
N GLY A 168 2.07 -4.42 -7.57
CA GLY A 168 2.57 -3.73 -8.76
C GLY A 168 1.42 -3.14 -9.58
N HIS A 169 0.31 -3.85 -9.69
CA HIS A 169 -0.94 -3.32 -10.25
C HIS A 169 -1.43 -2.10 -9.46
N GLY A 170 -1.54 -2.22 -8.13
CA GLY A 170 -1.94 -1.12 -7.26
C GLY A 170 -1.02 0.10 -7.39
N ALA A 171 0.29 -0.10 -7.44
CA ALA A 171 1.26 0.99 -7.56
C ALA A 171 1.11 1.75 -8.88
N LEU A 172 0.91 1.03 -9.98
CA LEU A 172 0.65 1.63 -11.29
C LEU A 172 -0.68 2.37 -11.32
N THR A 173 -1.79 1.74 -10.89
CA THR A 173 -3.12 2.36 -10.97
C THR A 173 -3.25 3.56 -10.03
N ILE A 174 -2.79 3.45 -8.79
CA ILE A 174 -2.81 4.54 -7.82
C ILE A 174 -1.87 5.66 -8.26
N GLY A 175 -0.63 5.34 -8.64
CA GLY A 175 0.34 6.35 -9.04
C GLY A 175 -0.10 7.15 -10.26
N LEU A 176 -0.67 6.49 -11.27
CA LEU A 176 -1.16 7.15 -12.49
C LEU A 176 -2.45 7.96 -12.26
N ARG A 177 -3.31 7.55 -11.32
CA ARG A 177 -4.53 8.30 -10.96
C ARG A 177 -4.25 9.51 -10.06
N ASN A 178 -3.13 9.52 -9.35
CA ASN A 178 -2.77 10.57 -8.39
C ASN A 178 -1.37 11.16 -8.69
N PRO A 179 -1.14 11.71 -9.89
CA PRO A 179 0.20 12.10 -10.33
C PRO A 179 0.83 13.22 -9.50
N SER A 180 0.02 14.03 -8.81
CA SER A 180 0.53 15.07 -7.89
C SER A 180 1.12 14.50 -6.60
N ASN A 181 0.77 13.26 -6.24
CA ASN A 181 1.08 12.69 -4.93
C ASN A 181 2.36 11.86 -4.94
N TYR A 182 2.83 11.44 -6.12
CA TYR A 182 3.97 10.53 -6.26
C TYR A 182 4.99 11.08 -7.26
N CYS A 183 6.26 11.19 -6.87
CA CYS A 183 7.33 11.64 -7.75
C CYS A 183 7.91 10.50 -8.62
N SER A 184 7.70 9.24 -8.22
CA SER A 184 8.02 8.07 -9.04
C SER A 184 7.14 6.87 -8.71
N ILE A 185 7.02 5.98 -9.71
CA ILE A 185 6.28 4.73 -9.66
C ILE A 185 7.24 3.61 -10.09
N SER A 186 7.28 2.50 -9.37
CA SER A 186 7.90 1.29 -9.89
C SER A 186 7.08 0.04 -9.63
N ALA A 187 7.33 -1.04 -10.38
CA ALA A 187 6.61 -2.28 -10.17
C ALA A 187 7.43 -3.51 -10.56
N PHE A 188 7.31 -4.57 -9.77
CA PHE A 188 7.93 -5.87 -9.99
C PHE A 188 6.87 -6.90 -10.35
N SER A 189 6.98 -7.49 -11.54
CA SER A 189 6.01 -8.44 -12.09
C SER A 189 4.54 -7.99 -11.97
N PRO A 190 4.19 -6.72 -12.31
CA PRO A 190 2.84 -6.21 -12.11
C PRO A 190 1.77 -6.94 -12.93
N ILE A 191 0.56 -7.04 -12.37
CA ILE A 191 -0.63 -7.38 -13.16
C ILE A 191 -1.03 -6.16 -14.01
N CYS A 192 -0.44 -6.04 -15.20
CA CYS A 192 -0.66 -4.88 -16.07
C CYS A 192 -2.07 -4.85 -16.69
N ALA A 193 -2.65 -5.99 -17.06
CA ALA A 193 -3.96 -6.05 -17.71
C ALA A 193 -4.91 -6.97 -16.93
N PRO A 194 -5.40 -6.54 -15.75
CA PRO A 194 -6.25 -7.39 -14.90
C PRO A 194 -7.55 -7.79 -15.62
N SER A 195 -8.12 -6.92 -16.45
CA SER A 195 -9.30 -7.23 -17.27
C SER A 195 -9.06 -8.34 -18.30
N SER A 196 -7.80 -8.66 -18.61
CA SER A 196 -7.42 -9.63 -19.63
C SER A 196 -6.82 -10.92 -19.05
N CYS A 197 -6.53 -10.99 -17.75
CA CYS A 197 -6.01 -12.19 -17.11
C CYS A 197 -7.07 -12.90 -16.24
N PRO A 198 -6.95 -14.23 -15.98
CA PRO A 198 -7.96 -14.97 -15.21
C PRO A 198 -8.20 -14.42 -13.81
N TRP A 199 -7.13 -14.12 -13.06
CA TRP A 199 -7.22 -13.58 -11.69
C TRP A 199 -7.88 -12.21 -11.63
N GLY A 200 -7.49 -11.30 -12.54
CA GLY A 200 -8.09 -9.98 -12.59
C GLY A 200 -9.53 -10.02 -13.07
N ARG A 201 -9.91 -10.93 -14.00
CA ARG A 201 -11.31 -11.11 -14.39
C ARG A 201 -12.17 -11.57 -13.22
N LYS A 202 -11.72 -12.56 -12.44
CA LYS A 202 -12.43 -13.04 -11.25
C LYS A 202 -12.62 -11.92 -10.22
N ALA A 203 -11.54 -11.22 -9.85
CA ALA A 203 -11.61 -10.14 -8.87
C ALA A 203 -12.46 -8.95 -9.36
N LEU A 204 -12.35 -8.58 -10.65
CA LEU A 204 -13.09 -7.45 -11.21
C LEU A 204 -14.57 -7.79 -11.48
N SER A 205 -14.93 -9.03 -11.84
CA SER A 205 -16.33 -9.42 -12.08
C SER A 205 -17.14 -9.51 -10.80
N ASP A 206 -16.50 -9.95 -9.70
CA ASP A 206 -17.20 -10.29 -8.47
C ASP A 206 -17.27 -9.09 -7.50
N ILE A 207 -16.42 -8.07 -7.68
CA ILE A 207 -16.33 -6.88 -6.80
C ILE A 207 -16.84 -5.58 -7.46
N LEU A 208 -16.96 -5.53 -8.78
CA LEU A 208 -17.32 -4.30 -9.51
C LEU A 208 -18.50 -4.49 -10.47
N VAL A 209 -19.51 -3.63 -10.36
CA VAL A 209 -20.18 -3.06 -11.55
C VAL A 209 -19.44 -1.77 -11.91
N VAL A 210 -18.42 -1.85 -12.77
CA VAL A 210 -17.79 -0.65 -13.35
C VAL A 210 -18.02 -0.65 -14.85
N ILE A 211 -18.64 0.46 -15.31
CA ILE A 211 -18.68 0.87 -16.71
C ILE A 211 -17.25 0.80 -17.25
N MET A 212 -17.02 -0.15 -18.15
CA MET A 212 -15.74 -0.39 -18.79
C MET A 212 -15.32 0.85 -19.59
N SER A 213 -14.52 1.75 -19.02
CA SER A 213 -13.64 2.56 -19.84
C SER A 213 -12.42 1.69 -20.17
N GLN A 214 -12.35 1.22 -21.41
CA GLN A 214 -11.23 0.43 -21.90
C GLN A 214 -9.92 1.26 -21.84
N THR A 215 -9.21 1.22 -20.71
CA THR A 215 -7.77 1.55 -20.71
C THR A 215 -6.99 0.26 -20.82
N ASN A 216 -6.66 -0.08 -22.05
CA ASN A 216 -5.86 -1.23 -22.43
C ASN A 216 -4.39 -0.99 -21.98
N LEU A 217 -4.03 -1.35 -20.75
CA LEU A 217 -2.68 -1.11 -20.21
C LEU A 217 -1.58 -1.89 -20.97
N ALA A 218 -1.96 -2.92 -21.73
CA ALA A 218 -1.05 -3.71 -22.57
C ALA A 218 -0.33 -2.85 -23.64
N GLY A 219 -0.84 -1.66 -23.97
CA GLY A 219 -0.22 -0.74 -24.91
C GLY A 219 0.88 0.17 -24.33
N LEU A 220 1.13 0.17 -23.01
CA LEU A 220 2.10 1.07 -22.36
C LEU A 220 3.42 0.39 -21.95
N ILE A 221 3.61 -0.87 -22.33
CA ILE A 221 4.69 -1.72 -21.81
C ILE A 221 5.95 -1.60 -22.69
N MET A 222 6.73 -0.55 -22.41
CA MET A 222 8.17 -0.32 -22.69
C MET A 222 8.41 1.12 -23.14
N MET A 223 8.31 2.08 -22.22
CA MET A 223 8.89 3.42 -22.42
C MET A 223 9.17 4.02 -21.05
N ARG A 224 10.34 4.66 -20.88
CA ARG A 224 10.49 5.77 -19.94
C ARG A 224 9.49 6.86 -20.36
N LEU A 225 8.24 6.74 -19.95
CA LEU A 225 7.22 7.76 -20.17
C LEU A 225 7.40 8.80 -19.07
N LYS A 226 8.03 9.92 -19.42
CA LYS A 226 8.02 11.13 -18.59
C LYS A 226 6.68 11.85 -18.82
N LEU A 227 5.58 11.20 -18.47
CA LEU A 227 4.29 11.87 -18.36
C LEU A 227 4.36 12.71 -17.09
N SER A 228 4.31 14.04 -17.25
CA SER A 228 4.16 15.00 -16.15
C SER A 228 5.06 14.72 -14.92
N ARG A 229 6.35 15.05 -14.97
CA ARG A 229 7.29 15.03 -13.81
C ARG A 229 7.47 13.70 -13.04
N ILE A 230 6.76 12.61 -13.38
CA ILE A 230 6.84 11.32 -12.68
C ILE A 230 7.75 10.37 -13.44
N LEU A 231 8.61 9.66 -12.71
CA LEU A 231 9.47 8.60 -13.24
C LEU A 231 8.79 7.23 -13.05
N ILE A 232 8.61 6.45 -14.12
CA ILE A 232 7.96 5.13 -14.07
C ILE A 232 8.96 4.03 -14.47
N HIS A 233 9.08 2.98 -13.65
CA HIS A 233 9.92 1.80 -13.90
C HIS A 233 9.13 0.49 -13.74
N VAL A 234 9.06 -0.33 -14.80
CA VAL A 234 8.39 -1.64 -14.75
C VAL A 234 9.41 -2.74 -14.99
N TYR A 235 9.47 -3.72 -14.08
CA TYR A 235 10.31 -4.90 -14.17
C TYR A 235 9.42 -6.11 -14.45
N LEU A 236 9.55 -6.70 -15.64
CA LEU A 236 8.88 -7.94 -16.02
C LEU A 236 9.88 -9.09 -15.89
N TYR A 237 9.43 -10.20 -15.31
CA TYR A 237 10.15 -11.46 -15.23
C TYR A 237 9.34 -12.54 -15.94
#